data_AF-A0A660HN24-F1
#
_entry.id   AF-A0A660HN24-F1
#
_cell.length_a   1.000
_cell.length_b   1.000
_cell.length_c   1.000
_cell.angle_alpha   90.00
_cell.angle_beta   90.00
_cell.angle_gamma   90.00
#
_symmetry.space_group_name_H-M   'P 1'
#
loop_
_entity.id
_entity.type
_entity.pdbx_description
1 polymer ?
#
loop_
_entity_poly.entity_id
_entity_poly.type
_entity_poly.pdbx_seq_one_letter_code
_entity_poly.pdbx_strand_id
1 'polypeptide(L)' 'MKLNPKIILTILSFTYIGFIITNLMTLFFDFNLGIKANTTISLISDIVFLFYLSIKENKNAKIH' A
#
# COMPACT_ATOMS: atom_id res chain seq x y z
N MET A 1 -20.10 14.79 7.61
CA MET A 1 -19.80 13.56 8.38
C MET A 1 -18.31 13.57 8.72
N LYS A 2 -17.91 13.67 10.00
CA LYS A 2 -16.48 13.61 10.36
C LYS A 2 -16.04 12.14 10.28
N LEU A 3 -15.29 11.78 9.25
CA LEU A 3 -14.71 10.44 9.12
C LEU A 3 -13.68 10.21 10.22
N ASN A 4 -13.80 9.07 10.92
CA ASN A 4 -12.84 8.69 11.95
C ASN A 4 -11.48 8.41 11.30
N PRO A 5 -10.38 9.05 11.74
CA PRO A 5 -9.04 8.83 11.20
C PRO A 5 -8.61 7.36 11.16
N LYS A 6 -9.06 6.53 12.12
CA LYS A 6 -8.78 5.09 12.12
C LYS A 6 -9.43 4.37 10.92
N ILE A 7 -10.68 4.71 10.60
CA ILE A 7 -11.39 4.11 9.46
C ILE A 7 -10.69 4.48 8.15
N ILE A 8 -10.22 5.72 8.02
CA ILE A 8 -9.46 6.17 6.86
C ILE A 8 -8.17 5.36 6.71
N LEU A 9 -7.41 5.16 7.80
CA LEU A 9 -6.17 4.38 7.79
C LEU A 9 -6.43 2.92 7.40
N THR A 10 -7.49 2.31 7.94
CA THR A 10 -7.89 0.93 7.59
C THR A 10 -8.22 0.81 6.10
N ILE A 11 -9.06 1.70 5.57
CA ILE A 11 -9.41 1.71 4.14
C ILE A 11 -8.16 1.88 3.28
N LEU A 12 -7.27 2.79 3.67
CA LEU A 12 -6.04 3.07 2.93
C LEU A 12 -5.12 1.84 2.90
N SER A 13 -4.97 1.13 4.02
CA SER A 13 -4.21 -0.12 4.08
C SER A 13 -4.79 -1.19 3.14
N PHE A 14 -6.12 -1.36 3.11
CA PHE A 14 -6.76 -2.30 2.18
C PHE A 14 -6.54 -1.93 0.71
N THR A 15 -6.61 -0.64 0.37
CA THR A 15 -6.34 -0.17 -1.00
C THR A 15 -4.92 -0.50 -1.43
N TYR A 16 -3.93 -0.29 -0.56
CA TYR A 16 -2.53 -0.60 -0.86
C TYR A 16 -2.27 -2.11 -0.98
N ILE A 17 -2.96 -2.95 -0.21
CA ILE A 17 -2.93 -4.41 -0.42
C ILE A 17 -3.46 -4.76 -1.82
N GLY A 18 -4.56 -4.12 -2.24
CA GLY A 18 -5.10 -4.28 -3.60
C GLY A 18 -4.09 -3.89 -4.68
N PHE A 19 -3.40 -2.75 -4.54
CA PHE A 19 -2.36 -2.32 -5.47
C PHE A 19 -1.21 -3.32 -5.57
N ILE A 20 -0.74 -3.85 -4.44
CA ILE A 20 0.29 -4.88 -4.42
C ILE A 20 -0.14 -6.12 -5.22
N ILE A 21 -1.37 -6.59 -5.03
CA ILE A 21 -1.90 -7.74 -5.77
C ILE A 21 -1.92 -7.45 -7.28
N THR A 22 -2.42 -6.30 -7.70
CA THR A 22 -2.47 -5.93 -9.13
C THR A 22 -1.09 -5.75 -9.74
N ASN A 23 -0.14 -5.20 -8.99
CA ASN A 23 1.23 -5.04 -9.45
C ASN A 23 1.95 -6.39 -9.52
N LEU A 24 1.71 -7.31 -8.58
CA LEU A 24 2.21 -8.69 -8.67
C LEU A 24 1.68 -9.39 -9.93
N MET A 25 0.38 -9.32 -10.20
CA MET A 25 -0.21 -9.86 -11.43
C MET A 25 0.48 -9.29 -12.68
N THR A 26 0.73 -7.98 -12.70
CA THR A 26 1.42 -7.31 -13.81
C THR A 26 2.85 -7.82 -14.01
N LEU A 27 3.57 -8.21 -12.95
CA LEU A 27 4.90 -8.83 -13.09
C LEU A 27 4.83 -10.25 -13.67
N PHE A 28 3.80 -11.02 -13.34
CA PHE A 28 3.63 -12.39 -13.81
C PHE A 28 3.06 -12.50 -15.24
N PHE A 29 2.44 -11.44 -15.75
CA PHE A 29 1.96 -11.38 -17.12
C PHE A 29 3.04 -10.93 -18.12
N ASP A 30 2.79 -11.17 -19.40
CA ASP A 30 3.74 -10.89 -20.48
C ASP A 30 3.67 -9.43 -20.95
N PHE A 31 4.04 -8.52 -20.04
CA PHE A 31 4.17 -7.09 -20.33
C PHE A 31 5.59 -6.69 -20.72
N ASN A 32 5.69 -5.57 -21.44
CA ASN A 32 6.95 -4.94 -21.82
C ASN A 32 7.85 -4.66 -20.59
N LEU A 33 9.17 -4.72 -20.80
CA LEU A 33 10.17 -4.51 -19.74
C LEU A 33 9.97 -3.17 -18.99
N GLY A 34 9.62 -2.09 -19.70
CA GLY A 34 9.36 -0.79 -19.09
C GLY A 34 8.16 -0.79 -18.13
N ILE A 35 7.11 -1.56 -18.45
CA ILE A 35 5.94 -1.73 -17.57
C ILE A 35 6.37 -2.53 -16.34
N LYS A 36 7.07 -3.65 -16.51
CA LYS A 36 7.56 -4.48 -15.39
C LYS A 36 8.50 -3.71 -14.46
N ALA A 37 9.39 -2.88 -14.99
CA ALA A 37 10.27 -2.01 -14.21
C ALA A 37 9.47 -1.00 -13.38
N ASN A 38 8.50 -0.30 -14.00
CA ASN A 38 7.62 0.62 -13.29
C ASN A 38 6.81 -0.10 -12.19
N THR A 39 6.23 -1.25 -12.50
CA THR A 39 5.49 -2.09 -11.56
C THR A 39 6.35 -2.54 -10.37
N THR A 40 7.62 -2.84 -10.59
CA THR A 40 8.56 -3.22 -9.52
C THR A 40 8.80 -2.05 -8.57
N ILE A 41 8.98 -0.84 -9.10
CA ILE A 41 9.14 0.38 -8.30
C ILE A 41 7.84 0.67 -7.53
N SER A 42 6.68 0.52 -8.17
CA SER A 42 5.38 0.68 -7.53
C SER A 42 5.21 -0.30 -6.36
N LEU A 43 5.56 -1.58 -6.51
CA LEU A 43 5.50 -2.56 -5.43
C LEU A 43 6.35 -2.16 -4.22
N ILE A 44 7.58 -1.71 -4.46
CA ILE A 44 8.45 -1.24 -3.38
C ILE A 44 7.81 -0.04 -2.66
N SER A 45 7.26 0.91 -3.42
CA SER A 45 6.57 2.07 -2.87
C SER A 45 5.35 1.67 -2.03
N ASP A 46 4.54 0.73 -2.52
CA ASP A 46 3.34 0.26 -1.82
C ASP A 46 3.68 -0.42 -0.49
N ILE A 47 4.72 -1.28 -0.49
CA ILE A 47 5.20 -1.97 0.72
C ILE A 47 5.75 -0.97 1.75
N VAL A 48 6.58 -0.01 1.31
CA VAL A 48 7.14 1.02 2.18
C VAL A 48 6.02 1.87 2.79
N PHE A 49 4.98 2.20 2.01
CA PHE A 49 3.86 2.98 2.49
C PHE A 49 3.03 2.23 3.53
N LEU A 50 2.74 0.93 3.32
CA LEU A 50 2.07 0.10 4.32
C LEU A 50 2.89 -0.01 5.62
N PHE A 51 4.20 -0.14 5.51
CA PHE A 51 5.09 -0.15 6.68
C PHE A 51 5.03 1.19 7.44
N TYR A 52 5.05 2.32 6.74
CA TYR A 52 4.88 3.64 7.34
C TYR A 52 3.52 3.79 8.04
N LEU A 53 2.43 3.34 7.41
CA LEU A 53 1.09 3.36 8.01
C LEU A 53 1.04 2.54 9.29
N SER A 54 1.60 1.34 9.29
CA SER A 54 1.66 0.45 10.46
C SER A 54 2.43 1.10 11.63
N ILE A 55 3.56 1.76 11.36
CA ILE A 55 4.29 2.51 12.40
C ILE A 55 3.44 3.66 12.96
N LYS A 56 2.74 4.39 12.08
CA LYS A 56 1.90 5.54 12.48
C LYS A 56 0.71 5.10 13.33
N GLU A 57 0.05 4.00 12.98
CA GLU A 57 -1.01 3.40 13.79
C GLU A 57 -0.50 2.96 15.17
N ASN A 58 0.65 2.28 15.22
CA ASN A 58 1.26 1.86 16.49
C ASN A 58 1.64 3.03 17.39
N LYS A 59 2.13 4.14 16.82
CA LYS A 59 2.41 5.36 17.60
C LYS A 59 1.13 5.98 18.15
N ASN A 60 0.07 6.09 17.35
CA ASN A 60 -1.22 6.59 17.82
C ASN A 60 -1.86 5.71 18.90
N ALA A 61 -1.63 4.39 18.85
CA ALA A 61 -2.11 3.46 19.86
C ALA A 61 -1.35 3.54 21.21
N LYS A 62 -0.11 4.06 21.21
CA LYS A 62 0.69 4.25 22.44
C LYS A 62 0.49 5.60 23.13
N ILE A 63 -0.12 6.57 22.44
CA ILE A 63 -0.35 7.94 22.96
C ILE A 63 -1.73 8.05 23.65
N HIS A 64 -2.59 7.06 23.49
CA HIS A 64 -3.88 6.91 24.18
C HIS A 64 -3.84 5.75 25.18
#